data_AF-A0A7G8IMQ3-F1
#
_entry.id   AF-A0A7G8IMQ3-F1
#
_cell.length_a   1.000
_cell.length_b   1.000
_cell.length_c   1.000
_cell.angle_alpha   90.00
_cell.angle_beta   90.00
_cell.angle_gamma   90.00
#
_symmetry.space_group_name_H-M   'P 1'
#
loop_
_entity.id
_entity.type
_entity.pdbx_description
1 polymer ?
#
loop_
_entity_poly.entity_id
_entity_poly.type
_entity_poly.pdbx_seq_one_letter_code
_entity_poly.pdbx_strand_id
1 'polypeptide(L)'
;MEDGVNHDNGVAVAAYNPFKRRDLAMLTTSTRLKLQAILRRLATGTSVSLEERVYLQKFADCDRTVASWLRQARRQQLAGHPFSGMDGFLNELDLGASEPNQEHRPDRDDLGDWFGGADPWLRRD
;
A
#
# COMPACT_ATOMS: atom_id res chain seq x y z
N MET A 1 -26.65 -37.42 -29.77
CA MET A 1 -27.53 -36.30 -30.15
C MET A 1 -28.50 -36.13 -29.00
N GLU A 2 -28.06 -35.43 -27.94
CA GLU A 2 -28.27 -33.98 -27.76
C GLU A 2 -29.75 -33.63 -27.85
N ASP A 3 -30.35 -33.30 -26.71
CA ASP A 3 -31.25 -32.16 -26.57
C ASP A 3 -31.34 -31.79 -25.10
N GLY A 4 -30.70 -30.66 -24.77
CA GLY A 4 -30.68 -30.09 -23.45
C GLY A 4 -31.90 -29.22 -23.18
N VAL A 5 -32.35 -29.23 -21.93
CA VAL A 5 -33.09 -28.10 -21.34
C VAL A 5 -32.62 -27.99 -19.89
N ASN A 6 -31.56 -27.21 -19.65
CA ASN A 6 -31.23 -26.78 -18.30
C ASN A 6 -31.87 -25.40 -18.10
N HIS A 7 -32.75 -25.32 -17.12
CA HIS A 7 -33.53 -24.13 -16.81
C HIS A 7 -32.61 -22.97 -16.39
N ASP A 8 -32.85 -21.82 -17.00
CA ASP A 8 -32.35 -20.52 -16.60
C ASP A 8 -32.60 -20.29 -15.09
N ASN A 9 -31.55 -20.48 -14.29
CA ASN A 9 -31.42 -19.85 -12.99
C ASN A 9 -30.45 -18.68 -13.14
N GLY A 10 -30.97 -17.58 -13.71
CA GLY A 10 -30.32 -16.29 -13.74
C GLY A 10 -30.15 -15.71 -12.34
N VAL A 11 -29.21 -16.25 -11.57
CA VAL A 11 -28.67 -15.58 -10.40
C VAL A 11 -27.80 -14.46 -10.95
N ALA A 12 -28.31 -13.23 -10.94
CA ALA A 12 -27.49 -12.05 -11.13
C ALA A 12 -26.44 -12.03 -10.02
N VAL A 13 -25.27 -12.61 -10.30
CA VAL A 13 -24.07 -12.45 -9.49
C VAL A 13 -23.73 -10.98 -9.62
N ALA A 14 -24.22 -10.17 -8.69
CA ALA A 14 -23.79 -8.79 -8.57
C ALA A 14 -22.27 -8.83 -8.42
N ALA A 15 -21.57 -8.51 -9.51
CA ALA A 15 -20.12 -8.47 -9.54
C ALA A 15 -19.68 -7.65 -8.33
N TYR A 16 -18.98 -8.30 -7.41
CA TYR A 16 -18.36 -7.65 -6.27
C TYR A 16 -17.45 -6.57 -6.85
N ASN A 17 -17.93 -5.34 -6.87
CA ASN A 17 -17.16 -4.19 -7.31
C ASN A 17 -16.52 -3.60 -6.05
N PRO A 18 -15.23 -3.90 -5.76
CA PRO A 18 -14.56 -3.39 -4.57
C PRO A 18 -14.47 -1.87 -4.56
N PHE A 19 -14.73 -1.21 -5.71
CA PHE A 19 -14.65 0.24 -5.89
C PHE A 19 -15.99 0.97 -5.81
N LYS A 20 -17.09 0.29 -5.47
CA LYS A 20 -18.35 0.98 -5.21
C LYS A 20 -18.17 1.82 -3.95
N ARG A 21 -17.89 3.12 -4.15
CA ARG A 21 -17.74 4.15 -3.10
C ARG A 21 -18.96 4.10 -2.18
N ARG A 22 -18.84 3.33 -1.10
CA ARG A 22 -19.73 3.39 0.05
C ARG A 22 -19.14 4.43 0.99
N ASP A 23 -19.98 5.21 1.67
CA ASP A 23 -19.67 6.36 2.51
C ASP A 23 -18.81 6.08 3.77
N LEU A 24 -17.86 5.14 3.68
CA LEU A 24 -16.86 4.78 4.69
C LEU A 24 -15.72 5.82 4.79
N ALA A 25 -15.81 6.92 4.05
CA ALA A 25 -14.73 7.88 3.86
C ALA A 25 -14.43 8.75 5.09
N MET A 26 -15.30 8.81 6.10
CA MET A 26 -15.06 9.67 7.25
C MET A 26 -14.26 8.98 8.36
N LEU A 27 -13.04 9.49 8.56
CA LEU A 27 -12.16 9.15 9.67
C LEU A 27 -12.65 9.79 10.98
N THR A 28 -13.73 9.25 11.53
CA THR A 28 -14.21 9.61 12.88
C THR A 28 -13.16 9.29 13.95
N THR A 29 -13.23 9.92 15.12
CA THR A 29 -12.30 9.68 16.23
C THR A 29 -12.20 8.20 16.60
N SER A 30 -13.34 7.50 16.70
CA SER A 30 -13.38 6.07 17.04
C SER A 30 -12.72 5.21 15.96
N THR A 31 -12.95 5.52 14.68
CA THR A 31 -12.29 4.79 13.57
C THR A 31 -10.79 5.04 13.58
N ARG A 32 -10.34 6.28 13.78
CA ARG A 32 -8.92 6.63 13.89
C ARG A 32 -8.24 5.84 15.01
N LEU A 33 -8.82 5.81 16.20
CA LEU A 33 -8.28 5.07 17.34
C LEU A 33 -8.19 3.57 17.06
N LYS A 34 -9.21 2.99 16.43
CA LYS A 34 -9.21 1.58 16.03
C LYS A 34 -8.09 1.28 15.02
N LEU A 35 -7.93 2.12 14.00
CA LEU A 35 -6.86 1.98 13.00
C LEU A 35 -5.48 2.12 13.65
N GLN A 36 -5.30 3.10 14.53
CA GLN A 36 -4.03 3.29 15.27
C GLN A 36 -3.68 2.07 16.14
N ALA A 37 -4.66 1.44 16.78
CA ALA A 37 -4.44 0.22 17.56
C ALA A 37 -3.97 -0.95 16.68
N ILE A 38 -4.58 -1.14 15.51
CA ILE A 38 -4.17 -2.15 14.53
C ILE A 38 -2.75 -1.85 14.02
N LEU A 39 -2.47 -0.60 13.66
CA LEU A 39 -1.17 -0.17 13.13
C LEU A 39 -0.05 -0.35 14.14
N ARG A 40 -0.29 -0.05 15.43
CA ARG A 40 0.68 -0.30 16.50
C ARG A 40 1.04 -1.79 16.62
N ARG A 41 0.04 -2.67 16.61
CA ARG A 41 0.25 -4.12 16.64
C ARG A 41 1.00 -4.62 15.40
N LEU A 42 0.71 -4.04 14.23
CA LEU A 42 1.43 -4.36 13.00
C LEU A 42 2.91 -3.97 13.11
N ALA A 43 3.20 -2.74 13.56
CA ALA A 43 4.56 -2.24 13.72
C ALA A 43 5.40 -3.05 14.72
N THR A 44 4.79 -3.55 15.80
CA THR A 44 5.46 -4.41 16.78
C THR A 44 5.55 -5.88 16.37
N GLY A 45 5.09 -6.24 15.17
CA GLY A 45 5.07 -7.62 14.69
C GLY A 45 4.09 -8.54 15.45
N THR A 46 3.15 -7.97 16.20
CA THR A 46 2.11 -8.73 16.91
C THR A 46 1.07 -9.27 15.93
N SER A 47 0.39 -10.37 16.28
CA SER A 47 -0.64 -10.95 15.42
C SER A 47 -1.76 -9.93 15.14
N VAL A 48 -2.13 -9.81 13.87
CA VAL A 48 -3.25 -9.00 13.37
C VAL A 48 -4.10 -9.91 12.50
N SER A 49 -5.41 -9.94 12.74
CA SER A 49 -6.30 -10.85 12.01
C SER A 49 -6.46 -10.41 10.54
N LEU A 50 -6.90 -11.33 9.68
CA LEU A 50 -7.20 -11.00 8.29
C LEU A 50 -8.30 -9.93 8.20
N GLU A 51 -9.32 -10.01 9.04
CA GLU A 51 -10.41 -9.04 9.09
C GLU A 51 -9.91 -7.63 9.45
N GLU A 52 -9.00 -7.53 10.43
CA GLU A 52 -8.39 -6.26 10.83
C GLU A 52 -7.55 -5.66 9.69
N ARG A 53 -6.81 -6.51 8.96
CA ARG A 53 -6.03 -6.08 7.78
C ARG A 53 -6.92 -5.60 6.65
N VAL A 54 -7.99 -6.33 6.34
CA VAL A 54 -8.97 -5.94 5.31
C VAL A 54 -9.68 -4.66 5.73
N TYR A 55 -10.03 -4.50 7.01
CA TYR A 55 -10.60 -3.27 7.54
C TYR A 55 -9.64 -2.09 7.35
N LEU A 56 -8.38 -2.23 7.74
CA LEU A 56 -7.35 -1.20 7.55
C LEU A 56 -7.15 -0.84 6.08
N GLN A 57 -7.09 -1.85 5.20
CA GLN A 57 -6.87 -1.64 3.76
C GLN A 57 -8.00 -0.82 3.13
N LYS A 58 -9.26 -1.08 3.50
CA LYS A 58 -10.42 -0.29 3.02
C LYS A 58 -10.25 1.21 3.28
N PHE A 59 -9.70 1.59 4.44
CA PHE A 59 -9.42 2.99 4.76
C PHE A 59 -8.17 3.50 4.06
N ALA A 60 -7.11 2.69 3.96
CA ALA A 60 -5.90 3.07 3.23
C ALA A 60 -6.16 3.36 1.75
N ASP A 61 -7.08 2.62 1.12
CA ASP A 61 -7.46 2.84 -0.28
C ASP A 61 -8.20 4.16 -0.51
N CYS A 62 -8.81 4.72 0.54
CA CYS A 62 -9.62 5.95 0.47
C CYS A 62 -8.92 7.18 1.05
N ASP A 63 -8.06 7.02 2.05
CA ASP A 63 -7.38 8.09 2.78
C ASP A 63 -5.86 7.91 2.72
N ARG A 64 -5.19 8.88 2.07
CA ARG A 64 -3.73 8.94 1.93
C ARG A 64 -3.01 8.95 3.28
N THR A 65 -3.60 9.55 4.31
CA THR A 65 -3.02 9.60 5.66
C THR A 65 -2.96 8.20 6.26
N VAL A 66 -4.04 7.42 6.13
CA VAL A 66 -4.09 6.03 6.60
C VAL A 66 -3.13 5.16 5.80
N ALA A 67 -3.03 5.37 4.48
CA ALA A 67 -2.04 4.70 3.64
C ALA A 67 -0.59 5.00 4.08
N SER A 68 -0.30 6.25 4.46
CA SER A 68 1.01 6.67 4.97
C SER A 68 1.33 5.99 6.29
N TRP A 69 0.39 5.97 7.25
CA TRP A 69 0.60 5.26 8.52
C TRP A 69 0.81 3.75 8.31
N LEU A 70 0.12 3.14 7.34
CA LEU A 70 0.32 1.74 7.00
C LEU A 70 1.74 1.48 6.47
N ARG A 71 2.26 2.34 5.58
CA ARG A 71 3.65 2.25 5.10
C ARG A 71 4.66 2.41 6.24
N GLN A 72 4.45 3.41 7.10
CA GLN A 72 5.28 3.63 8.30
C GLN A 72 5.30 2.40 9.21
N ALA A 73 4.13 1.83 9.52
CA ALA A 73 4.02 0.65 10.38
C ALA A 73 4.71 -0.57 9.75
N ARG A 74 4.59 -0.77 8.42
CA ARG A 74 5.30 -1.86 7.72
C ARG A 74 6.81 -1.67 7.74
N ARG A 75 7.31 -0.44 7.51
CA ARG A 75 8.74 -0.15 7.60
C ARG A 75 9.29 -0.46 8.99
N GLN A 76 8.58 -0.06 10.04
CA GLN A 76 8.95 -0.39 11.42
C GLN A 76 8.94 -1.90 11.67
N GLN A 77 7.93 -2.60 11.17
CA GLN A 77 7.84 -4.06 11.27
C GLN A 77 9.03 -4.76 10.60
N LEU A 78 9.43 -4.30 9.41
CA LEU A 78 10.56 -4.83 8.66
C LEU A 78 11.91 -4.51 9.32
N ALA A 79 12.07 -3.30 9.85
CA ALA A 79 13.28 -2.89 10.57
C ALA A 79 13.49 -3.72 11.84
N GLY A 80 12.41 -4.16 12.50
CA GLY A 80 12.47 -4.96 13.73
C GLY A 80 12.94 -4.20 14.98
N HIS A 81 13.24 -2.90 14.84
CA HIS A 81 13.60 -1.99 15.92
C HIS A 81 12.89 -0.64 15.72
N PRO A 82 12.68 0.14 16.80
CA PRO A 82 12.19 1.50 16.66
C PRO A 82 13.18 2.35 15.85
N PHE A 83 12.67 3.18 14.94
CA PHE A 83 13.49 4.14 14.23
C PHE A 83 13.98 5.23 15.18
N SER A 84 15.23 5.67 15.01
CA SER A 84 15.82 6.75 15.79
C SER A 84 16.68 7.64 14.89
N GLY A 85 16.92 8.88 15.30
CA GLY A 85 17.73 9.83 14.52
C GLY A 85 17.19 10.07 13.11
N MET A 86 18.06 9.92 12.10
CA MET A 86 17.74 10.18 10.69
C MET A 86 16.66 9.24 10.16
N ASP A 87 16.69 7.96 10.51
CA ASP A 87 15.69 6.99 10.03
C ASP A 87 14.31 7.30 10.60
N GLY A 88 14.26 7.80 11.84
CA GLY A 88 13.02 8.27 12.47
C GLY A 88 12.41 9.44 11.70
N PHE A 89 13.24 10.44 11.39
CA PHE A 89 12.85 11.61 10.61
C PHE A 89 12.37 11.23 9.20
N LEU A 90 13.11 10.38 8.48
CA LEU A 90 12.73 9.92 7.15
C LEU A 90 11.40 9.14 7.18
N ASN A 91 11.22 8.30 8.19
CA ASN A 91 9.97 7.57 8.35
C ASN A 91 8.79 8.49 8.66
N GLU A 92 8.97 9.53 9.48
CA GLU A 92 7.94 10.56 9.74
C GLU A 92 7.54 11.32 8.48
N LEU A 93 8.49 11.59 7.58
CA LEU A 93 8.25 12.16 6.26
C LEU A 93 7.66 11.15 5.25
N ASP A 94 7.43 9.90 5.67
CA ASP A 94 7.00 8.79 4.82
C ASP A 94 7.94 8.51 3.65
N LEU A 95 9.23 8.70 3.88
CA LEU A 95 10.30 8.43 2.93
C LEU A 95 10.94 7.08 3.23
N GLY A 96 11.18 6.28 2.19
CA GLY A 96 11.79 4.96 2.27
C GLY A 96 10.88 3.82 1.80
N ALA A 97 11.50 2.71 1.41
CA ALA A 97 10.83 1.53 0.89
C ALA A 97 10.06 0.79 1.99
N SER A 98 8.79 0.46 1.74
CA SER A 98 7.97 -0.35 2.66
C SER A 98 8.05 -1.85 2.35
N GLU A 99 8.76 -2.24 1.30
CA GLU A 99 8.90 -3.63 0.85
C GLU A 99 10.38 -3.93 0.57
N PRO A 100 10.90 -5.10 0.97
CA PRO A 100 12.32 -5.42 0.89
C PRO A 100 12.88 -5.47 -0.54
N ASN A 101 12.02 -5.65 -1.55
CA ASN A 101 12.42 -5.81 -2.96
C ASN A 101 12.18 -4.55 -3.82
N GLN A 102 11.93 -3.39 -3.19
CA GLN A 102 11.81 -2.09 -3.88
C GLN A 102 13.16 -1.37 -4.04
N GLU A 103 14.27 -2.06 -3.80
CA GLU A 103 15.60 -1.50 -4.06
C GLU A 103 15.73 -1.07 -5.52
N HIS A 104 16.30 0.13 -5.70
CA HIS A 104 16.70 0.66 -6.99
C HIS A 104 17.57 -0.38 -7.70
N ARG A 105 17.17 -0.81 -8.90
CA ARG A 105 17.93 -1.74 -9.73
C ARG A 105 18.81 -0.93 -10.68
N PRO A 106 20.09 -0.68 -10.34
CA PRO A 106 20.96 0.16 -11.17
C PRO A 106 21.13 -0.42 -12.58
N ASP A 107 21.04 -1.75 -12.73
CA ASP A 107 21.15 -2.49 -13.98
C ASP A 107 19.90 -2.40 -14.88
N ARG A 108 18.79 -1.81 -14.42
CA ARG A 108 17.57 -1.59 -15.23
C ARG A 108 17.26 -0.13 -15.54
N ASP A 109 17.65 0.77 -14.65
CA ASP A 109 17.40 2.21 -14.75
C ASP A 109 18.75 2.96 -14.77
N ASP A 110 19.61 2.66 -15.75
CA ASP A 110 20.83 3.43 -15.95
C ASP A 110 20.45 4.78 -16.57
N LEU A 111 20.39 5.81 -15.72
CA LEU A 111 20.27 7.20 -16.16
C LEU A 111 21.38 7.55 -17.17
N GLY A 112 22.54 6.89 -17.11
CA GLY A 112 23.62 6.99 -18.09
C GLY A 112 23.16 6.66 -19.52
N ASP A 113 22.38 5.61 -19.73
CA ASP A 113 21.80 5.28 -21.05
C ASP A 113 20.76 6.33 -21.47
N TRP A 114 19.98 6.85 -20.51
CA TRP A 114 19.01 7.92 -20.76
C TRP A 114 19.70 9.22 -21.22
N PHE A 115 20.83 9.58 -20.61
CA PHE A 115 21.66 10.73 -21.01
C PHE A 115 22.61 10.43 -22.18
N GLY A 116 22.90 9.17 -22.49
CA GLY A 116 23.81 8.75 -23.56
C GLY A 116 23.28 9.06 -24.97
N GLY A 117 21.96 9.20 -25.11
CA GLY A 117 21.28 9.67 -26.33
C GLY A 117 21.06 11.17 -26.41
N ALA A 118 21.46 11.95 -25.39
CA ALA A 118 21.19 13.38 -25.36
C ALA A 118 22.00 14.15 -26.40
N ASP A 119 21.39 15.21 -26.94
CA ASP A 119 21.99 16.10 -27.92
C ASP A 119 23.32 16.70 -27.43
N PRO A 120 24.24 17.04 -28.35
CA PRO A 120 25.57 17.57 -28.00
C PRO A 120 25.55 18.82 -27.11
N TRP A 121 24.52 19.66 -27.19
CA TRP A 121 24.39 20.88 -26.38
C TRP A 121 24.06 20.62 -24.91
N LEU A 122 23.62 19.40 -24.56
CA LEU A 122 23.38 18.97 -23.17
C LEU A 122 24.60 18.29 -22.55
N ARG A 123 25.59 17.90 -23.37
CA ARG A 123 26.83 17.29 -22.89
C ARG A 123 27.78 18.40 -22.47
N ARG A 124 28.45 18.19 -21.35
CA ARG A 124 29.55 19.05 -20.92
C ARG A 124 30.82 18.43 -21.49
N ASP A 125 31.47 19.15 -22.40
CA ASP A 125 32.77 18.80 -22.98
C ASP A 125 33.84 18.50 -21.92
#